data_AF-A0A974P5W0-F1
#
_entry.id   AF-A0A974P5W0-F1
#
_cell.length_a   1.000
_cell.length_b   1.000
_cell.length_c   1.000
_cell.angle_alpha   90.00
_cell.angle_beta   90.00
_cell.angle_gamma   90.00
#
_symmetry.space_group_name_H-M   'P 1'
#
loop_
_entity.id
_entity.type
_entity.pdbx_description
1 polymer ?
#
loop_
_entity_poly.entity_id
_entity_poly.type
_entity_poly.pdbx_seq_one_letter_code
_entity_poly.pdbx_strand_id
1 'polypeptide(L)'
;MVVSSLRDLPGRGHPWRLRSQRHPGDAGPARRHDRHERPGDRPGRRLLHQGAHRAGASVTAVDYAAKDFYGFAAMERLAERPFKFIRANVYELDTLPIEPFDVVICLGVLYHLPDMCKALWSLRQFTKSRLILETLVSRKHEDEPFAEYLPADSNNADYTNFWAPNPKCCEMMLADAGFIVESSWINDSRGMFHCAVHPEEWATKKMRVAYDYLTV
;
A
#
# COMPACT_ATOMS: atom_id res chain seq x y z
N MET A 1 6.02 -4.99 -3.37
CA MET A 1 4.54 -4.78 -3.51
C MET A 1 3.83 -6.13 -3.46
N VAL A 2 2.57 -6.17 -3.03
CA VAL A 2 1.84 -7.44 -2.90
C VAL A 2 0.48 -7.35 -3.57
N VAL A 3 0.17 -8.31 -4.43
CA VAL A 3 -1.08 -8.33 -5.18
C VAL A 3 -1.81 -9.64 -4.88
N SER A 4 -3.10 -9.58 -4.52
CA SER A 4 -3.85 -10.74 -4.01
C SER A 4 -5.20 -10.92 -4.69
N SER A 5 -5.53 -12.16 -5.07
CA SER A 5 -6.79 -12.54 -5.72
C SER A 5 -7.58 -13.48 -4.81
N LEU A 6 -8.84 -13.17 -4.54
CA LEU A 6 -9.74 -13.97 -3.69
C LEU A 6 -10.57 -14.97 -4.52
N ARG A 7 -10.05 -15.37 -5.68
CA ARG A 7 -10.64 -16.46 -6.47
C ARG A 7 -10.45 -17.76 -5.67
N ASP A 8 -11.57 -18.43 -5.38
CA ASP A 8 -11.69 -19.75 -4.72
C ASP A 8 -12.02 -19.78 -3.22
N LEU A 9 -12.94 -18.92 -2.75
CA LEU A 9 -13.68 -19.20 -1.52
C LEU A 9 -14.96 -20.00 -1.83
N PRO A 10 -15.12 -21.25 -1.35
CA PRO A 10 -16.43 -21.88 -1.34
C PRO A 10 -17.35 -21.04 -0.46
N GLY A 11 -18.44 -20.54 -1.05
CA GLY A 11 -19.28 -19.51 -0.46
C GLY A 11 -19.80 -19.87 0.92
N ARG A 12 -19.77 -18.90 1.84
CA ARG A 12 -20.78 -18.60 2.85
C ARG A 12 -20.44 -17.25 3.49
N GLY A 13 -21.39 -16.34 3.48
CA GLY A 13 -21.22 -14.95 3.86
C GLY A 13 -20.88 -14.73 5.33
N HIS A 14 -20.11 -13.68 5.58
CA HIS A 14 -20.26 -12.77 6.71
C HIS A 14 -19.53 -11.45 6.39
N PRO A 15 -20.16 -10.28 6.62
CA PRO A 15 -19.54 -8.99 6.34
C PRO A 15 -18.48 -8.70 7.40
N TRP A 16 -17.31 -8.25 6.95
CA TRP A 16 -16.19 -7.83 7.77
C TRP A 16 -16.61 -6.73 8.77
N ARG A 17 -16.94 -7.11 10.01
CA ARG A 17 -16.97 -6.20 11.16
C ARG A 17 -15.75 -6.48 12.01
N LEU A 18 -14.81 -5.54 12.04
CA LEU A 18 -13.75 -5.50 13.04
C LEU A 18 -14.41 -5.36 14.42
N ARG A 19 -14.41 -6.42 15.22
CA ARG A 19 -14.81 -6.34 16.63
C ARG A 19 -13.77 -5.50 17.36
N SER A 20 -14.16 -4.32 17.83
CA SER A 20 -13.42 -3.59 18.85
C SER A 20 -13.38 -4.43 20.12
N GLN A 21 -12.21 -4.93 20.51
CA GLN A 21 -12.03 -5.46 21.86
C GLN A 21 -12.04 -4.29 22.85
N ARG A 22 -13.02 -4.28 23.76
CA ARG A 22 -12.95 -3.48 24.99
C ARG A 22 -12.10 -4.24 26.00
N HIS A 23 -11.13 -3.57 26.60
CA HIS A 23 -10.45 -4.05 27.81
C HIS A 23 -11.26 -3.65 29.06
N PRO A 24 -11.44 -4.54 30.06
CA PRO A 24 -12.11 -4.22 31.32
C PRO A 24 -11.12 -3.82 32.44
N GLY A 25 -11.42 -2.71 33.15
CA GLY A 25 -10.94 -2.29 34.50
C GLY A 25 -9.41 -2.17 34.73
N ASP A 26 -8.84 -1.40 35.65
CA ASP A 26 -9.33 -0.51 36.70
C ASP A 26 -8.12 0.28 37.28
N ALA A 27 -8.37 1.44 37.90
CA ALA A 27 -7.63 2.18 38.97
C ALA A 27 -6.06 2.31 39.01
N GLY A 28 -5.55 3.53 39.30
CA GLY A 28 -4.12 3.84 39.57
C GLY A 28 -3.68 3.59 41.03
N PRO A 29 -2.59 4.21 41.60
CA PRO A 29 -1.49 5.00 41.01
C PRO A 29 -0.05 4.58 41.47
N ALA A 30 0.96 5.25 40.89
CA ALA A 30 2.34 5.50 41.37
C ALA A 30 3.49 4.46 41.16
N ARG A 31 4.39 4.87 40.25
CA ARG A 31 5.88 4.82 40.27
C ARG A 31 6.60 3.50 40.60
N ARG A 32 7.36 3.00 39.64
CA ARG A 32 8.85 2.92 39.69
C ARG A 32 9.42 2.60 38.31
N HIS A 33 10.61 3.13 38.06
CA HIS A 33 11.39 2.98 36.85
C HIS A 33 11.59 1.50 36.50
N ASP A 34 11.15 1.11 35.31
CA ASP A 34 11.87 0.13 34.51
C ASP A 34 12.03 0.71 33.10
N ARG A 35 13.30 0.81 32.68
CA ARG A 35 13.66 1.16 31.31
C ARG A 35 13.25 -0.03 30.44
N HIS A 36 12.02 -0.05 29.97
CA HIS A 36 11.69 -0.77 28.75
C HIS A 36 11.96 0.14 27.57
N GLU A 37 12.93 -0.27 26.76
CA GLU A 37 13.18 0.27 25.43
C GLU A 37 11.86 0.36 24.68
N ARG A 38 11.44 1.60 24.41
CA ARG A 38 10.33 1.87 23.50
C ARG A 38 10.74 1.31 22.14
N PRO A 39 9.89 0.57 21.42
CA PRO A 39 10.21 0.12 20.08
C PRO A 39 10.46 1.36 19.21
N GLY A 40 11.74 1.67 19.01
CA GLY A 40 12.17 2.73 18.11
C GLY A 40 11.73 2.39 16.70
N ASP A 41 11.37 3.44 15.96
CA ASP A 41 11.16 3.44 14.52
C ASP A 41 12.21 2.56 13.82
N ARG A 42 11.76 1.44 13.26
CA ARG A 42 12.57 0.63 12.35
C ARG A 42 12.04 0.86 10.93
N PRO A 43 12.88 1.24 9.96
CA PRO A 43 12.44 1.47 8.59
C PRO A 43 11.87 0.19 7.96
N GLY A 44 10.76 0.33 7.22
CA GLY A 44 10.50 -0.49 6.03
C GLY A 44 9.89 -1.89 6.19
N ARG A 45 9.05 -2.16 7.19
CA ARG A 45 8.25 -3.41 7.18
C ARG A 45 7.09 -3.32 6.18
N ARG A 46 7.30 -3.85 4.97
CA ARG A 46 6.27 -3.95 3.92
C ARG A 46 5.50 -5.26 4.08
N LEU A 47 4.22 -5.15 4.41
CA LEU A 47 3.36 -6.27 4.77
C LEU A 47 2.68 -6.89 3.54
N LEU A 48 2.92 -8.17 3.27
CA LEU A 48 1.86 -9.03 2.75
C LEU A 48 0.81 -9.14 3.87
N HIS A 49 -0.46 -8.86 3.57
CA HIS A 49 -1.52 -9.08 4.57
C HIS A 49 -1.65 -10.59 4.83
N GLN A 50 -0.93 -11.08 5.84
CA GLN A 50 -0.93 -12.50 6.22
C GLN A 50 -2.34 -13.05 6.47
N GLY A 51 -3.30 -12.19 6.84
CA GLY A 51 -4.71 -12.53 6.99
C GLY A 51 -5.35 -13.02 5.69
N ALA A 52 -5.03 -12.41 4.54
CA ALA A 52 -5.57 -12.82 3.24
C ALA A 52 -5.08 -14.21 2.84
N HIS A 53 -3.80 -14.49 3.06
CA HIS A 53 -3.20 -15.79 2.73
C HIS A 53 -3.72 -16.93 3.62
N ARG A 54 -3.89 -16.67 4.93
CA ARG A 54 -4.50 -17.62 5.87
C ARG A 54 -5.98 -17.88 5.57
N ALA A 55 -6.68 -16.92 4.98
CA ALA A 55 -8.06 -17.05 4.55
C ALA A 55 -8.24 -17.85 3.25
N GLY A 56 -7.17 -18.41 2.66
CA GLY A 56 -7.27 -19.23 1.45
C GLY A 56 -6.96 -18.49 0.15
N ALA A 57 -6.72 -17.18 0.18
CA ALA A 57 -6.49 -16.38 -1.02
C ALA A 57 -5.26 -16.83 -1.82
N SER A 58 -5.34 -16.73 -3.15
CA SER A 58 -4.19 -16.86 -4.03
C SER A 58 -3.41 -15.53 -4.05
N VAL A 59 -2.13 -15.60 -3.72
CA VAL A 59 -1.27 -14.43 -3.54
C VAL A 59 -0.16 -14.40 -4.58
N THR A 60 0.04 -13.24 -5.20
CA THR A 60 1.21 -12.93 -6.03
C THR A 60 1.95 -11.72 -5.46
N ALA A 61 3.16 -11.94 -4.97
CA ALA A 61 4.04 -10.85 -4.58
C ALA A 61 4.86 -10.37 -5.78
N VAL A 62 4.97 -9.05 -5.95
CA VAL A 62 5.78 -8.43 -6.99
C VAL A 62 6.73 -7.43 -6.36
N ASP A 63 8.03 -7.60 -6.54
CA ASP A 63 9.02 -6.69 -5.99
C ASP A 63 10.25 -6.57 -6.91
N TYR A 64 10.92 -5.43 -6.94
CA TYR A 64 12.11 -5.26 -7.78
C TYR A 64 13.34 -5.97 -7.16
N ALA A 65 13.34 -6.14 -5.84
CA ALA A 65 14.40 -6.83 -5.13
C ALA A 65 14.18 -8.35 -5.07
N ALA A 66 15.26 -9.06 -4.73
CA ALA A 66 15.19 -10.51 -4.55
C ALA A 66 14.27 -10.88 -3.36
N LYS A 67 13.62 -12.04 -3.47
CA LYS A 67 12.65 -12.58 -2.49
C LYS A 67 13.20 -12.65 -1.06
N ASP A 68 14.50 -12.91 -0.93
CA ASP A 68 15.17 -13.09 0.35
C ASP A 68 15.55 -11.77 1.03
N PHE A 69 15.53 -10.66 0.30
CA PHE A 69 16.06 -9.38 0.76
C PHE A 69 15.12 -8.63 1.71
N TYR A 70 13.80 -8.75 1.50
CA TYR A 70 12.79 -7.98 2.25
C TYR A 70 11.77 -8.86 3.01
N GLY A 71 12.14 -10.10 3.33
CA GLY A 71 11.37 -10.94 4.25
C GLY A 71 10.23 -11.75 3.61
N PHE A 72 10.08 -11.76 2.28
CA PHE A 72 9.10 -12.63 1.61
C PHE A 72 9.38 -14.12 1.83
N ALA A 73 10.66 -14.51 1.87
CA ALA A 73 11.05 -15.88 2.24
C ALA A 73 10.71 -16.23 3.71
N ALA A 74 10.88 -15.28 4.63
CA ALA A 74 10.45 -15.47 6.02
C ALA A 74 8.92 -15.55 6.12
N MET A 75 8.20 -14.80 5.30
CA MET A 75 6.74 -14.82 5.25
C MET A 75 6.18 -16.13 4.72
N GLU A 76 6.75 -16.75 3.67
CA GLU A 76 6.34 -18.08 3.23
C GLU A 76 6.51 -19.14 4.32
N ARG A 77 7.64 -19.08 5.05
CA ARG A 77 7.91 -19.99 6.16
C ARG A 77 6.88 -19.84 7.28
N LEU A 78 6.46 -18.61 7.59
CA LEU A 78 5.47 -18.32 8.64
C LEU A 78 4.01 -18.56 8.22
N ALA A 79 3.74 -18.48 6.91
CA ALA A 79 2.40 -18.64 6.37
C ALA A 79 2.10 -20.09 5.94
N GLU A 80 3.10 -20.97 6.01
CA GLU A 80 3.05 -22.41 5.70
C GLU A 80 2.43 -22.76 4.32
N ARG A 81 2.38 -21.79 3.40
CA ARG A 81 2.03 -22.04 1.99
C ARG A 81 2.86 -21.12 1.10
N PRO A 82 3.32 -21.63 -0.05
CA PRO A 82 4.06 -20.84 -1.01
C PRO A 82 3.12 -19.86 -1.73
N PHE A 83 3.65 -18.72 -2.14
CA PHE A 83 2.96 -17.78 -3.02
C PHE A 83 3.78 -17.50 -4.28
N LYS A 84 3.12 -17.09 -5.37
CA LYS A 84 3.83 -16.70 -6.59
C LYS A 84 4.64 -15.44 -6.28
N PHE A 85 5.95 -15.47 -6.54
CA PHE A 85 6.80 -14.29 -6.45
C PHE A 85 7.32 -13.93 -7.84
N ILE A 86 7.13 -12.68 -8.25
CA ILE A 86 7.63 -12.16 -9.52
C ILE A 86 8.56 -11.00 -9.22
N ARG A 87 9.77 -11.05 -9.76
CA ARG A 87 10.71 -9.95 -9.63
C ARG A 87 10.46 -8.95 -10.76
N ALA A 88 9.90 -7.79 -10.46
CA ALA A 88 9.58 -6.76 -11.45
C ALA A 88 9.39 -5.37 -10.82
N ASN A 89 9.52 -4.32 -11.63
CA ASN A 89 9.14 -2.97 -11.23
C ASN A 89 7.62 -2.76 -11.35
N VAL A 90 7.05 -1.86 -10.53
CA VAL A 90 5.62 -1.49 -10.61
C VAL A 90 5.24 -0.87 -11.96
N TYR A 91 6.18 -0.23 -12.65
CA TYR A 91 5.94 0.34 -13.98
C TYR A 91 5.89 -0.70 -15.09
N GLU A 92 6.26 -1.96 -14.80
CA GLU A 92 6.37 -3.04 -15.78
C GLU A 92 5.26 -4.09 -15.60
N LEU A 93 4.27 -3.83 -14.75
CA LEU A 93 3.22 -4.82 -14.42
C LEU A 93 2.44 -5.29 -15.65
N ASP A 94 2.23 -4.40 -16.61
CA ASP A 94 1.57 -4.66 -17.91
C ASP A 94 2.33 -5.65 -18.79
N THR A 95 3.64 -5.79 -18.59
CA THR A 95 4.48 -6.76 -19.32
C THR A 95 4.45 -8.16 -18.70
N LEU A 96 3.90 -8.30 -17.49
CA LEU A 96 3.94 -9.55 -16.74
C LEU A 96 2.76 -10.46 -17.15
N PRO A 97 2.96 -11.80 -17.15
CA PRO A 97 1.87 -12.75 -17.36
C PRO A 97 1.04 -12.91 -16.08
N ILE A 98 0.32 -11.84 -15.71
CA ILE A 98 -0.57 -11.78 -14.54
C ILE A 98 -1.92 -11.16 -14.93
N GLU A 99 -2.97 -11.66 -14.31
CA GLU A 99 -4.33 -11.16 -14.46
C GLU A 99 -4.64 -10.10 -13.40
N PRO A 100 -5.62 -9.20 -13.63
CA PRO A 100 -6.10 -8.30 -12.60
C PRO A 100 -6.62 -9.02 -11.35
N PHE A 101 -6.48 -8.35 -10.20
CA PHE A 101 -6.70 -8.88 -8.87
C PHE A 101 -7.88 -8.18 -8.17
N ASP A 102 -8.60 -8.91 -7.33
CA ASP A 102 -9.70 -8.32 -6.53
C ASP A 102 -9.18 -7.27 -5.55
N VAL A 103 -8.00 -7.53 -4.97
CA VAL A 103 -7.36 -6.66 -3.98
C VAL A 103 -5.87 -6.46 -4.28
N VAL A 104 -5.47 -5.20 -4.44
CA VAL A 104 -4.08 -4.78 -4.61
C VAL A 104 -3.57 -4.10 -3.35
N ILE A 105 -2.38 -4.47 -2.88
CA ILE A 105 -1.78 -3.93 -1.66
C ILE A 105 -0.40 -3.31 -1.97
N CYS A 106 -0.31 -2.00 -1.87
CA CYS A 106 0.89 -1.22 -2.17
C CYS A 106 1.34 -0.48 -0.90
N LEU A 107 2.24 -1.09 -0.11
CA LEU A 107 2.68 -0.54 1.17
C LEU A 107 4.12 -0.06 1.12
N GLY A 108 4.32 1.20 1.46
CA GLY A 108 5.58 1.90 1.58
C GLY A 108 6.27 2.16 0.25
N VAL A 109 5.62 1.93 -0.90
CA VAL A 109 6.30 1.94 -2.21
C VAL A 109 6.25 3.32 -2.87
N LEU A 110 5.10 3.99 -2.83
CA LEU A 110 4.82 5.14 -3.68
C LEU A 110 5.85 6.27 -3.56
N TYR A 111 6.29 6.59 -2.34
CA TYR A 111 7.25 7.67 -2.09
C TYR A 111 8.68 7.42 -2.62
N HIS A 112 8.98 6.19 -3.01
CA HIS A 112 10.25 5.84 -3.67
C HIS A 112 10.19 5.95 -5.20
N LEU A 113 9.03 6.25 -5.76
CA LEU A 113 8.80 6.21 -7.19
C LEU A 113 8.88 7.62 -7.77
N PRO A 114 9.77 7.88 -8.75
CA PRO A 114 9.89 9.20 -9.36
C PRO A 114 8.58 9.70 -9.97
N ASP A 115 7.77 8.81 -10.55
CA ASP A 115 6.47 9.10 -11.15
C ASP A 115 5.35 8.41 -10.36
N MET A 116 4.87 9.10 -9.31
CA MET A 116 3.79 8.61 -8.45
C MET A 116 2.49 8.37 -9.23
N CYS A 117 2.16 9.24 -10.20
CA CYS A 117 0.93 9.14 -10.99
C CYS A 117 0.97 7.91 -11.90
N LYS A 118 2.08 7.65 -12.58
CA LYS A 118 2.25 6.45 -13.42
C LYS A 118 2.15 5.18 -12.57
N ALA A 119 2.72 5.19 -11.37
CA ALA A 119 2.63 4.05 -10.47
C ALA A 119 1.18 3.73 -10.09
N LEU A 120 0.40 4.75 -9.71
CA LEU A 120 -1.02 4.59 -9.39
C LEU A 120 -1.83 4.13 -10.63
N TRP A 121 -1.50 4.64 -11.81
CA TRP A 121 -2.12 4.21 -13.06
C TRP A 121 -1.82 2.75 -13.40
N SER A 122 -0.57 2.31 -13.24
CA SER A 122 -0.19 0.90 -13.40
C SER A 122 -0.95 0.02 -12.40
N LEU A 123 -1.08 0.43 -11.13
CA LEU A 123 -1.86 -0.32 -10.15
C LEU A 123 -3.34 -0.39 -10.50
N ARG A 124 -3.91 0.68 -11.05
CA ARG A 124 -5.32 0.74 -11.45
C ARG A 124 -5.66 -0.35 -12.48
N GLN A 125 -4.78 -0.62 -13.45
CA GLN A 125 -5.03 -1.64 -14.48
C GLN A 125 -5.17 -3.05 -13.89
N PHE A 126 -4.51 -3.31 -12.76
CA PHE A 126 -4.51 -4.60 -12.09
C PHE A 126 -5.45 -4.68 -10.88
N THR A 127 -6.24 -3.63 -10.63
CA THR A 127 -7.18 -3.58 -9.49
C THR A 127 -8.62 -3.70 -9.98
N LYS A 128 -9.30 -4.80 -9.63
CA LYS A 128 -10.72 -5.01 -9.92
C LYS A 128 -11.64 -4.33 -8.93
N SER A 129 -11.30 -4.34 -7.63
CA SER A 129 -12.22 -3.87 -6.59
C SER A 129 -11.58 -2.96 -5.56
N ARG A 130 -10.45 -3.37 -4.95
CA ARG A 130 -9.86 -2.64 -3.82
C ARG A 130 -8.36 -2.39 -4.00
N LEU A 131 -7.95 -1.18 -3.68
CA LEU A 131 -6.55 -0.82 -3.46
C LEU A 131 -6.36 -0.46 -1.98
N ILE A 132 -5.33 -1.02 -1.34
CA ILE A 132 -4.83 -0.57 -0.05
C ILE A 132 -3.45 0.04 -0.31
N LEU A 133 -3.33 1.35 -0.13
CA LEU A 133 -2.11 2.11 -0.35
C LEU A 133 -1.56 2.60 0.99
N GLU A 134 -0.27 2.42 1.24
CA GLU A 134 0.45 3.11 2.32
C GLU A 134 1.70 3.78 1.77
N THR A 135 1.97 4.99 2.26
CA THR A 135 3.13 5.79 1.83
C THR A 135 3.59 6.73 2.94
N LEU A 136 4.83 7.22 2.82
CA LEU A 136 5.30 8.43 3.49
C LEU A 136 4.38 9.59 3.15
N VAL A 137 3.98 10.38 4.16
CA VAL A 137 3.23 11.61 3.97
C VAL A 137 3.85 12.78 4.72
N SER A 138 3.68 13.99 4.19
CA SER A 138 4.03 15.25 4.84
C SER A 138 2.82 15.87 5.53
N ARG A 139 3.02 16.47 6.71
CA ARG A 139 2.00 17.31 7.40
C ARG A 139 2.10 18.79 7.03
N LYS A 140 2.91 19.13 6.02
CA LYS A 140 3.00 20.50 5.49
C LYS A 140 1.82 20.79 4.56
N HIS A 141 1.43 22.06 4.46
CA HIS A 141 0.41 22.55 3.53
C HIS A 141 -0.93 21.78 3.62
N GLU A 142 -1.44 21.48 4.83
CA GLU A 142 -2.61 20.58 4.99
C GLU A 142 -3.89 21.04 4.26
N ASP A 143 -4.02 22.35 3.99
CA ASP A 143 -5.19 22.93 3.35
C ASP A 143 -5.17 22.86 1.81
N GLU A 144 -4.07 22.42 1.19
CA GLU A 144 -3.91 22.34 -0.28
C GLU A 144 -3.15 21.07 -0.71
N PRO A 145 -3.30 20.55 -1.95
CA PRO A 145 -2.47 19.45 -2.40
C PRO A 145 -1.00 19.88 -2.49
N PHE A 146 -0.12 19.19 -1.77
CA PHE A 146 1.31 19.47 -1.74
C PHE A 146 2.13 18.18 -1.80
N ALA A 147 3.26 18.21 -2.51
CA ALA A 147 4.25 17.15 -2.49
C ALA A 147 5.66 17.73 -2.39
N GLU A 148 6.38 17.30 -1.36
CA GLU A 148 7.77 17.69 -1.15
C GLU A 148 8.69 16.72 -1.89
N TYR A 149 9.62 17.25 -2.69
CA TYR A 149 10.72 16.47 -3.22
C TYR A 149 11.79 16.29 -2.14
N LEU A 150 12.27 15.05 -1.95
CA LEU A 150 13.27 14.69 -0.95
C LEU A 150 14.63 14.52 -1.62
N PRO A 151 15.55 15.51 -1.52
CA PRO A 151 16.85 15.42 -2.18
C PRO A 151 17.79 14.44 -1.48
N ALA A 152 18.57 13.70 -2.27
CA ALA A 152 19.60 12.77 -1.79
C ALA A 152 19.07 11.81 -0.70
N ASP A 153 19.67 11.83 0.47
CA ASP A 153 19.35 10.98 1.62
C ASP A 153 18.68 11.77 2.76
N SER A 154 18.07 12.92 2.43
CA SER A 154 17.47 13.87 3.38
C SER A 154 16.38 13.29 4.28
N ASN A 155 15.79 12.15 3.90
CA ASN A 155 14.87 11.39 4.74
C ASN A 155 15.50 10.05 5.14
N ASN A 156 15.72 9.86 6.44
CA ASN A 156 16.20 8.60 7.04
C ASN A 156 17.50 8.01 6.43
N ALA A 157 18.38 8.85 5.90
CA ALA A 157 19.62 8.42 5.21
C ALA A 157 19.34 7.42 4.06
N ASP A 158 18.20 7.58 3.38
CA ASP A 158 17.73 6.67 2.34
C ASP A 158 17.65 7.38 0.97
N TYR A 159 18.62 7.09 0.11
CA TYR A 159 18.73 7.62 -1.26
C TYR A 159 17.60 7.19 -2.20
N THR A 160 16.73 6.29 -1.76
CA THR A 160 15.64 5.80 -2.61
C THR A 160 14.36 6.63 -2.44
N ASN A 161 14.34 7.66 -1.59
CA ASN A 161 13.15 8.46 -1.28
C ASN A 161 13.08 9.64 -2.25
N PHE A 162 11.97 9.76 -3.00
CA PHE A 162 11.77 10.86 -3.93
C PHE A 162 10.78 11.90 -3.41
N TRP A 163 9.72 11.46 -2.72
CA TRP A 163 8.58 12.32 -2.43
C TRP A 163 8.06 12.19 -0.99
N ALA A 164 7.52 13.26 -0.44
CA ALA A 164 6.61 13.23 0.71
C ALA A 164 5.32 14.01 0.34
N PRO A 165 4.34 13.37 -0.34
CA PRO A 165 3.04 13.98 -0.60
C PRO A 165 2.27 14.20 0.71
N ASN A 166 1.48 15.25 0.81
CA ASN A 166 0.51 15.35 1.91
C ASN A 166 -0.74 14.51 1.62
N PRO A 167 -1.58 14.22 2.63
CA PRO A 167 -2.76 13.37 2.44
C PRO A 167 -3.71 13.87 1.34
N LYS A 168 -3.92 15.19 1.24
CA LYS A 168 -4.77 15.80 0.22
C LYS A 168 -4.23 15.56 -1.20
N CYS A 169 -2.92 15.65 -1.39
CA CYS A 169 -2.27 15.31 -2.66
C CYS A 169 -2.47 13.82 -3.00
N CYS A 170 -2.29 12.92 -2.03
CA CYS A 170 -2.56 11.49 -2.22
C CYS A 170 -4.01 11.23 -2.66
N GLU A 171 -4.99 11.82 -1.97
CA GLU A 171 -6.41 11.68 -2.30
C GLU A 171 -6.73 12.16 -3.71
N MET A 172 -6.17 13.30 -4.13
CA MET A 172 -6.38 13.84 -5.49
C MET A 172 -5.71 12.97 -6.57
N MET A 173 -4.48 12.50 -6.34
CA MET A 173 -3.82 11.58 -7.27
C MET A 173 -4.57 10.26 -7.39
N LEU A 174 -5.08 9.72 -6.28
CA LEU A 174 -5.93 8.51 -6.25
C LEU A 174 -7.22 8.72 -7.03
N ALA A 175 -7.88 9.87 -6.86
CA ALA A 175 -9.10 10.22 -7.59
C ALA A 175 -8.85 10.25 -9.11
N ASP A 176 -7.80 10.95 -9.55
CA ASP A 176 -7.41 11.01 -10.97
C ASP A 176 -6.99 9.63 -11.52
N ALA A 177 -6.47 8.74 -10.68
CA ALA A 177 -6.16 7.35 -11.02
C ALA A 177 -7.40 6.44 -11.07
N GLY A 178 -8.61 6.97 -10.84
CA GLY A 178 -9.85 6.20 -10.87
C GLY A 178 -10.11 5.39 -9.60
N PHE A 179 -9.67 5.89 -8.44
CA PHE A 179 -9.97 5.33 -7.13
C PHE A 179 -10.84 6.28 -6.29
N ILE A 180 -11.64 5.71 -5.39
CA ILE A 180 -12.41 6.44 -4.37
C ILE A 180 -11.83 6.06 -3.01
N VAL A 181 -11.35 7.03 -2.24
CA VAL A 181 -10.88 6.79 -0.86
C VAL A 181 -12.10 6.61 0.04
N GLU A 182 -12.33 5.39 0.55
CA GLU A 182 -13.44 5.08 1.45
C GLU A 182 -13.08 5.38 2.91
N SER A 183 -11.81 5.21 3.28
CA SER A 183 -11.29 5.55 4.60
C SER A 183 -9.77 5.73 4.55
N SER A 184 -9.24 6.50 5.49
CA SER A 184 -7.81 6.69 5.66
C SER A 184 -7.40 6.66 7.13
N TRP A 185 -6.17 6.22 7.37
CA TRP A 185 -5.48 6.38 8.65
C TRP A 185 -4.20 7.17 8.39
N ILE A 186 -4.00 8.25 9.13
CA ILE A 186 -2.89 9.18 8.92
C ILE A 186 -2.24 9.46 10.28
N ASN A 187 -0.92 9.38 10.34
CA ASN A 187 -0.12 9.88 11.46
C ASN A 187 0.87 10.96 10.97
N ASP A 188 1.87 11.28 11.77
CA ASP A 188 2.83 12.35 11.47
C ASP A 188 3.68 12.11 10.21
N SER A 189 3.89 10.86 9.82
CA SER A 189 4.79 10.52 8.71
C SER A 189 4.25 9.47 7.75
N ARG A 190 3.08 8.89 7.98
CA ARG A 190 2.47 7.83 7.17
C ARG A 190 0.99 8.07 6.94
N GLY A 191 0.55 7.73 5.74
CA GLY A 191 -0.86 7.67 5.35
C GLY A 191 -1.18 6.30 4.78
N MET A 192 -2.25 5.68 5.25
CA MET A 192 -2.86 4.47 4.73
C MET A 192 -4.23 4.83 4.15
N PHE A 193 -4.49 4.45 2.89
CA PHE A 193 -5.71 4.75 2.16
C PHE A 193 -6.37 3.45 1.70
N HIS A 194 -7.62 3.23 2.12
CA HIS A 194 -8.45 2.12 1.68
C HIS A 194 -9.36 2.62 0.56
N CYS A 195 -9.16 2.09 -0.64
CA CYS A 195 -9.76 2.62 -1.84
C CYS A 195 -10.66 1.61 -2.56
N ALA A 196 -11.80 2.09 -3.06
CA ALA A 196 -12.60 1.43 -4.07
C ALA A 196 -12.12 1.81 -5.47
N VAL A 197 -12.42 0.97 -6.45
CA VAL A 197 -12.37 1.36 -7.87
C VAL A 197 -13.55 2.25 -8.20
N HIS A 198 -13.31 3.39 -8.86
CA HIS A 198 -14.36 4.26 -9.37
C HIS A 198 -15.11 3.56 -10.52
N PRO A 199 -16.46 3.52 -10.51
CA PRO A 199 -17.23 2.77 -11.50
C PRO A 199 -17.26 3.44 -12.87
N GLU A 200 -17.18 4.77 -12.90
CA GLU A 200 -17.27 5.54 -14.15
C GLU A 200 -15.91 5.65 -14.86
N GLU A 201 -15.92 5.46 -16.19
CA GLU A 201 -14.71 5.56 -17.02
C GLU A 201 -14.10 6.97 -17.05
N TRP A 202 -14.90 8.03 -16.88
CA TRP A 202 -14.39 9.40 -16.94
C TRP A 202 -13.37 9.68 -15.84
N ALA A 203 -13.42 8.95 -14.71
CA ALA A 203 -12.52 9.14 -13.57
C ALA A 203 -11.06 8.87 -13.93
N THR A 204 -10.78 8.08 -14.98
CA THR A 204 -9.42 7.80 -15.44
C THR A 204 -9.01 8.64 -16.64
N LYS A 205 -9.87 9.55 -17.13
CA LYS A 205 -9.63 10.33 -18.34
C LYS A 205 -8.29 11.07 -18.31
N LYS A 206 -7.91 11.64 -17.16
CA LYS A 206 -6.63 12.35 -17.00
C LYS A 206 -5.44 11.41 -17.20
N MET A 207 -5.45 10.23 -16.57
CA MET A 207 -4.36 9.27 -16.68
C MET A 207 -4.27 8.67 -18.08
N ARG A 208 -5.42 8.37 -18.71
CA ARG A 208 -5.48 7.91 -20.10
C ARG A 208 -4.88 8.93 -21.06
N VAL A 209 -5.22 10.21 -20.91
CA VAL A 209 -4.62 11.30 -21.70
C VAL A 209 -3.11 11.43 -21.46
N ALA A 210 -2.63 11.16 -20.25
CA ALA A 210 -1.21 11.25 -19.94
C ALA A 210 -0.40 10.04 -20.46
N TYR A 211 -0.95 8.82 -20.35
CA TYR A 211 -0.16 7.59 -20.50
C TYR A 211 -0.58 6.70 -21.67
N ASP A 212 -1.82 6.73 -22.15
CA ASP A 212 -2.25 5.89 -23.28
C ASP A 212 -1.66 6.40 -24.62
N TYR A 213 -1.30 7.68 -24.70
CA TYR A 213 -0.65 8.26 -25.90
C TYR A 213 0.88 8.06 -25.92
N LEU A 214 1.47 7.49 -24.88
CA LEU A 214 2.91 7.20 -24.80
C LEU A 214 3.26 5.80 -25.31
N THR A 215 2.26 4.96 -25.60
CA THR A 215 2.43 3.65 -26.23
C THR A 215 2.24 3.80 -27.73
N VAL A 216 3.33 4.12 -28.44
CA VAL A 216 3.45 4.03 -29.91
C VAL A 216 4.44 2.92 -30.25
#